data_AF-A0AAE9LVQ4-F1
#
_entry.id   AF-A0AAE9LVQ4-F1
#
_cell.length_a   1.000
_cell.length_b   1.000
_cell.length_c   1.000
_cell.angle_alpha   90.00
_cell.angle_beta   90.00
_cell.angle_gamma   90.00
#
_symmetry.space_group_name_H-M   'P 1'
#
loop_
_entity.id
_entity.type
_entity.pdbx_description
1 polymer ?
#
loop_
_entity_poly.entity_id
_entity_poly.type
_entity_poly.pdbx_seq_one_letter_code
_entity_poly.pdbx_strand_id
1 'polypeptide(L)' 'MFGRFALVQTRADYLDVLASELEVASGQDNVPIDRYNVAPGTRVILLNQRDGKIYMAPVNWGYGPDWWLEI' A
#
# COMPACT_ATOMS: atom_id res chain seq x y z
N MET A 1 -14.75 -2.15 -13.73
CA MET A 1 -14.42 -2.91 -12.50
C MET A 1 -12.91 -3.01 -12.40
N PHE A 2 -12.28 -2.36 -11.41
CA PHE A 2 -10.81 -2.32 -11.29
C PHE A 2 -10.35 -3.41 -10.31
N GLY A 3 -10.21 -4.63 -10.81
CA GLY A 3 -9.86 -5.79 -9.99
C GLY A 3 -8.36 -6.09 -9.94
N ARG A 4 -7.51 -5.36 -10.68
CA ARG A 4 -6.06 -5.60 -10.74
C ARG A 4 -5.32 -4.29 -10.99
N PHE A 5 -4.07 -4.20 -10.52
CA PHE A 5 -3.19 -3.05 -10.75
C PHE A 5 -1.71 -3.43 -10.65
N ALA A 6 -0.81 -2.51 -11.01
CA ALA A 6 0.63 -2.70 -10.92
C ALA A 6 1.22 -1.81 -9.80
N LEU A 7 2.14 -2.38 -9.02
CA LEU A 7 2.93 -1.71 -8.00
C LEU A 7 4.38 -2.21 -8.16
N VAL A 8 5.15 -1.53 -9.01
CA VAL A 8 6.41 -2.05 -9.57
C VAL A 8 7.63 -1.33 -9.01
N GLN A 9 7.53 -0.03 -8.81
CA GLN A 9 8.64 0.83 -8.43
C GLN A 9 9.04 0.63 -6.96
N THR A 10 10.11 1.31 -6.53
CA THR A 10 10.54 1.30 -5.13
C THR A 10 9.59 2.14 -4.27
N ARG A 11 9.63 1.93 -2.94
CA ARG A 11 8.89 2.79 -2.00
C ARG A 11 9.33 4.25 -2.08
N ALA A 12 10.62 4.47 -2.30
CA ALA A 12 11.20 5.81 -2.46
C ALA A 12 10.61 6.53 -3.67
N ASP A 13 10.46 5.86 -4.82
CA ASP A 13 9.89 6.46 -6.03
C ASP A 13 8.45 6.96 -5.80
N TYR A 14 7.63 6.19 -5.08
CA TYR A 14 6.26 6.60 -4.77
C TYR A 14 6.20 7.77 -3.78
N LEU A 15 7.13 7.83 -2.81
CA LEU A 15 7.22 8.93 -1.85
C LEU A 15 7.73 10.23 -2.47
N ASP A 16 8.70 10.12 -3.37
CA ASP A 16 9.25 11.27 -4.08
C ASP A 16 8.15 11.98 -4.87
N VAL A 17 7.32 11.21 -5.59
CA VAL A 17 6.14 11.73 -6.30
C VAL A 17 5.08 12.27 -5.33
N LEU A 18 4.90 11.64 -4.16
CA LEU A 18 3.97 12.14 -3.14
C LEU A 18 4.41 13.51 -2.59
N ALA A 19 5.72 13.79 -2.56
CA ALA A 19 6.32 15.07 -2.19
C ALA A 19 5.77 15.65 -0.86
N SER A 20 5.51 14.79 0.12
CA SER A 20 4.98 15.21 1.41
C SER A 20 6.08 15.75 2.33
N GLU A 21 5.76 16.82 3.07
CA GLU A 21 6.62 17.35 4.13
C GLU A 21 6.59 16.51 5.42
N LEU A 22 5.70 15.52 5.51
CA LEU A 22 5.56 14.67 6.68
C LEU A 22 6.70 13.64 6.76
N GLU A 23 7.17 13.39 7.97
CA GLU A 23 8.15 12.34 8.23
C GLU A 23 7.56 10.95 7.90
N VAL A 24 8.35 10.11 7.24
CA VAL A 24 8.00 8.70 7.00
C VAL A 24 8.41 7.87 8.20
N ALA A 25 7.44 7.21 8.84
CA ALA A 25 7.61 6.50 10.10
C ALA A 25 8.44 5.21 10.01
N SER A 26 8.64 4.65 8.82
CA SER A 26 9.36 3.39 8.59
C SER A 26 10.47 3.58 7.56
N GLY A 27 11.57 2.82 7.70
CA GLY A 27 12.71 2.85 6.79
C GLY A 27 12.29 2.68 5.32
N GLN A 28 12.85 3.54 4.48
CA GLN A 28 12.78 3.43 3.03
C GLN A 28 13.85 2.46 2.57
N ASP A 29 13.49 1.54 1.68
CA ASP A 29 14.42 0.75 0.90
C ASP A 29 14.32 1.15 -0.58
N ASN A 30 15.41 0.96 -1.31
CA ASN A 30 15.46 1.14 -2.76
C ASN A 30 15.18 -0.17 -3.48
N VAL A 31 14.41 -1.07 -2.86
CA VAL A 31 14.05 -2.37 -3.44
C VAL A 31 12.74 -2.21 -4.21
N PRO A 32 12.70 -2.59 -5.50
CA PRO A 32 11.46 -2.54 -6.26
C PRO A 32 10.38 -3.42 -5.63
N ILE A 33 9.14 -2.94 -5.62
CA ILE A 33 8.01 -3.76 -5.15
C ILE A 33 7.73 -4.89 -6.15
N ASP A 34 8.00 -4.66 -7.43
CA ASP A 34 8.03 -5.66 -8.52
C ASP A 34 6.74 -6.50 -8.67
N ARG A 35 5.58 -5.90 -8.39
CA ARG A 35 4.27 -6.54 -8.56
C ARG A 35 3.53 -5.97 -9.75
N TYR A 36 3.72 -6.55 -10.93
CA TYR A 36 3.06 -6.12 -12.17
C TYR A 36 1.56 -6.40 -12.22
N ASN A 37 1.06 -7.31 -11.37
CA ASN A 37 -0.30 -7.78 -11.47
C ASN A 37 -0.89 -8.12 -10.09
N VAL A 38 -1.04 -7.11 -9.24
CA VAL A 38 -1.65 -7.21 -7.91
C VAL A 38 -3.11 -7.65 -8.03
N ALA A 39 -3.51 -8.62 -7.22
CA ALA A 39 -4.84 -9.22 -7.21
C ALA A 39 -5.59 -8.96 -5.88
N PRO A 40 -6.93 -8.99 -5.87
CA PRO A 40 -7.72 -8.87 -4.64
C PRO A 40 -7.40 -10.02 -3.68
N GLY A 41 -7.59 -9.80 -2.39
CA GLY A 41 -7.27 -10.76 -1.33
C GLY A 41 -5.78 -10.90 -1.03
N THR A 42 -4.89 -10.21 -1.76
CA THR A 42 -3.47 -10.15 -1.43
C THR A 42 -3.16 -8.98 -0.51
N ARG A 43 -2.08 -9.06 0.27
CA ARG A 43 -1.57 -7.91 1.01
C ARG A 43 -0.89 -6.92 0.06
N VAL A 44 -1.21 -5.64 0.18
CA VAL A 44 -0.70 -4.55 -0.66
C VAL A 44 -0.14 -3.45 0.22
N ILE A 45 0.93 -2.79 -0.21
CA ILE A 45 1.46 -1.64 0.52
C ILE A 45 0.44 -0.51 0.41
N LEU A 46 -0.07 -0.07 1.55
CA LEU A 46 -0.99 1.04 1.68
C LEU A 46 -0.31 2.19 2.41
N LEU A 47 -0.43 3.39 1.86
CA LEU A 47 -0.03 4.62 2.51
C LEU A 47 -1.13 5.08 3.45
N ASN A 48 -0.78 5.43 4.68
CA ASN A 48 -1.70 6.07 5.61
C ASN A 48 -0.98 7.01 6.57
N GLN A 49 -1.68 8.03 7.06
CA GLN A 49 -1.14 8.99 8.04
C GLN A 49 -1.65 8.67 9.44
N ARG A 50 -0.75 8.64 10.43
CA ARG A 50 -1.05 8.49 11.87
C ARG A 50 -0.03 9.32 12.66
N ASP A 51 -0.47 9.97 13.73
CA ASP A 51 0.40 10.69 14.66
C ASP A 51 1.39 11.66 13.97
N GLY A 52 0.95 12.35 12.91
CA GLY A 52 1.76 13.30 12.15
C GLY A 52 2.80 12.68 11.20
N LYS A 53 2.79 11.36 11.00
CA LYS A 53 3.74 10.64 10.15
C LYS A 53 3.05 9.81 9.07
N ILE A 54 3.77 9.57 7.99
CA ILE A 54 3.36 8.66 6.91
C ILE A 54 3.84 7.24 7.22
N TYR A 55 2.94 6.28 7.11
CA TYR A 55 3.23 4.86 7.23
C TYR A 55 3.02 4.17 5.88
N MET A 56 3.90 3.23 5.57
CA MET A 56 3.71 2.26 4.50
C MET A 56 3.67 0.86 5.09
N ALA A 57 2.49 0.25 5.08
CA ALA A 57 2.31 -1.07 5.64
C ALA A 57 1.55 -1.99 4.69
N PRO A 58 1.88 -3.29 4.65
CA PRO A 58 1.09 -4.26 3.92
C PRO A 58 -0.28 -4.45 4.60
N VAL A 59 -1.36 -4.16 3.89
CA VAL A 59 -2.75 -4.32 4.33
C VAL A 59 -3.47 -5.27 3.38
N ASN A 60 -4.42 -6.06 3.89
CA ASN A 60 -5.19 -6.96 3.04
C ASN A 60 -6.07 -6.16 2.06
N TRP A 61 -5.98 -6.43 0.76
CA TRP A 61 -6.85 -5.81 -0.22
C TRP A 61 -8.18 -6.55 -0.31
N GLY A 62 -9.08 -6.21 0.60
CA GLY A 62 -10.41 -6.80 0.70
C GLY A 62 -11.00 -6.45 2.06
N TYR A 63 -12.33 -6.36 2.11
CA TYR A 63 -13.04 -6.07 3.34
C TYR A 63 -14.23 -7.02 3.45
N GLY A 64 -14.21 -7.84 4.48
CA GLY A 64 -15.27 -8.77 4.84
C GLY A 64 -15.36 -8.80 6.37
N PRO A 65 -16.22 -7.97 6.98
CA PRO A 65 -16.42 -7.98 8.43
C PRO A 65 -17.15 -9.25 8.86
N ASP A 66 -17.09 -9.60 10.14
CA ASP A 66 -17.63 -10.88 10.66
C ASP A 66 -19.14 -11.08 10.41
N TRP A 67 -19.90 -9.99 10.26
CA TRP A 67 -21.33 -10.03 9.95
C TRP A 67 -21.63 -10.19 8.45
N TRP A 68 -20.62 -10.12 7.59
CA TRP A 68 -20.76 -10.36 6.15
C TRP A 68 -20.80 -11.87 5.89
N LEU A 69 -22.01 -12.40 5.70
CA LEU A 69 -22.21 -13.75 5.22
C LEU A 69 -22.04 -13.75 3.69
N GLU A 70 -21.07 -14.51 3.18
CA GLU A 70 -20.95 -14.80 1.76
C GLU A 70 -22.15 -15.69 1.37
N ILE A 71 -23.14 -15.12 0.67
CA ILE A 71 -24.35 -15.83 0.20
C ILE A 71 -24.09 -16.41 -1.19
#